data_AF-A0A7S1EWV6-F1
#
_entry.id   AF-A0A7S1EWV6-F1
#
_cell.length_a   1.000
_cell.length_b   1.000
_cell.length_c   1.000
_cell.angle_alpha   90.00
_cell.angle_beta   90.00
_cell.angle_gamma   90.00
#
_symmetry.space_group_name_H-M   'P 1'
#
loop_
_entity.id
_entity.type
_entity.pdbx_description
1 polymer ?
#
loop_
_entity_poly.entity_id
_entity_poly.type
_entity_poly.pdbx_seq_one_letter_code
_entity_poly.pdbx_strand_id
1 'polypeptide(L)'
;FWLKASVHRVVLSLNCTVSFAMSVISPYQVQGKWQHSSGGEIDVSVDSSGKSMVITHPTVGKQTMDVSKFLPGDGLDYFGFKGKLDGNIIKWNNGVTWTKLR
;
A
#
# COMPACT_ATOMS: atom_id res chain seq x y z
N PHE A 1 54.02 -14.56 -30.53
CA PHE A 1 53.45 -13.32 -31.09
C PHE A 1 52.71 -13.72 -32.37
N TRP A 2 51.39 -13.81 -32.49
CA TRP A 2 50.27 -13.02 -31.95
C TRP A 2 48.99 -13.90 -31.96
N LEU A 3 48.12 -13.81 -30.94
CA LEU A 3 46.73 -14.27 -31.01
C LEU A 3 45.88 -13.13 -31.59
N LYS A 4 45.10 -13.37 -32.66
CA LYS A 4 44.05 -12.46 -33.11
C LYS A 4 42.78 -12.74 -32.32
N ALA A 5 42.46 -11.86 -31.37
CA ALA A 5 41.18 -11.87 -30.67
C ALA A 5 40.10 -11.23 -31.57
N SER A 6 39.01 -11.95 -31.79
CA SER A 6 37.80 -11.50 -32.49
C SER A 6 36.86 -10.85 -31.48
N VAL A 7 36.56 -9.56 -31.66
CA VAL A 7 35.62 -8.82 -30.82
C VAL A 7 34.26 -8.81 -31.49
N HIS A 8 33.35 -9.68 -31.03
CA HIS A 8 31.93 -9.59 -31.35
C HIS A 8 31.33 -8.42 -30.55
N ARG A 9 30.89 -7.38 -31.25
CA ARG A 9 30.07 -6.31 -30.65
C ARG A 9 28.67 -6.85 -30.42
N VAL A 10 28.38 -7.24 -29.18
CA VAL A 10 27.01 -7.44 -28.70
C VAL A 10 26.43 -6.06 -28.44
N VAL A 11 25.51 -5.61 -29.29
CA VAL A 11 24.70 -4.42 -29.03
C VAL A 11 23.65 -4.83 -27.98
N LEU A 12 23.95 -4.57 -26.70
CA LEU A 12 22.97 -4.69 -25.63
C LEU A 12 22.01 -3.50 -25.73
N SER A 13 20.83 -3.75 -26.32
CA SER A 13 19.69 -2.84 -26.19
C SER A 13 19.24 -2.83 -24.73
N LEU A 14 19.60 -1.78 -24.00
CA LEU A 14 19.06 -1.49 -22.68
C LEU A 14 17.57 -1.12 -22.84
N ASN A 15 16.71 -2.12 -22.77
CA ASN A 15 15.28 -1.89 -22.52
C ASN A 15 15.17 -1.28 -21.13
N CYS A 16 15.06 0.04 -21.08
CA CYS A 16 14.69 0.79 -19.89
C CYS A 16 13.23 0.47 -19.57
N THR A 17 12.98 -0.67 -18.94
CA THR A 17 11.73 -0.88 -18.23
C THR A 17 11.76 0.11 -17.07
N VAL A 18 10.93 1.14 -17.17
CA VAL A 18 10.59 2.01 -16.05
C VAL A 18 10.03 1.09 -14.97
N SER A 19 10.89 0.64 -14.06
CA SER A 19 10.46 0.04 -12.82
C SER A 19 9.77 1.16 -12.06
N PHE A 20 8.45 1.30 -12.26
CA PHE A 20 7.61 1.93 -11.26
C PHE A 20 7.88 1.13 -10.00
N ALA A 21 8.67 1.71 -9.09
CA ALA A 21 8.79 1.20 -7.75
C ALA A 21 7.36 1.21 -7.19
N MET A 22 6.69 0.06 -7.27
CA MET A 22 5.40 -0.14 -6.65
C MET A 22 5.67 0.11 -5.17
N SER A 23 5.22 1.28 -4.68
CA SER A 23 5.41 1.67 -3.30
C SER A 23 4.61 0.69 -2.45
N VAL A 24 5.27 -0.38 -2.01
CA VAL A 24 4.68 -1.38 -1.13
C VAL A 24 4.28 -0.64 0.15
N ILE A 25 2.99 -0.44 0.34
CA ILE A 25 2.45 0.19 1.54
C ILE A 25 2.70 -0.76 2.70
N SER A 26 3.42 -0.29 3.71
CA SER A 26 3.63 -1.03 4.96
C SER A 26 2.41 -0.89 5.88
N PRO A 27 1.99 -1.95 6.60
CA PRO A 27 0.88 -1.87 7.56
C PRO A 27 1.10 -0.80 8.64
N TYR A 28 2.35 -0.49 8.98
CA TYR A 28 2.68 0.55 9.96
C TYR A 28 2.46 1.97 9.42
N GLN A 29 2.44 2.17 8.10
CA GLN A 29 2.13 3.48 7.50
C GLN A 29 0.65 3.83 7.64
N VAL A 30 -0.22 2.81 7.60
CA VAL A 30 -1.67 2.95 7.71
C VAL A 30 -2.18 2.84 9.14
N GLN A 31 -1.35 2.33 10.06
CA GLN A 31 -1.65 2.32 11.49
C GLN A 31 -1.84 3.74 12.05
N GLY A 32 -2.82 3.92 12.92
CA GLY A 32 -3.13 5.16 13.63
C GLY A 32 -4.62 5.45 13.67
N LYS A 33 -4.96 6.62 14.22
CA LYS A 33 -6.31 7.17 14.22
C LYS A 33 -6.56 7.97 12.94
N TRP A 34 -7.75 7.84 12.39
CA TRP A 34 -8.14 8.47 11.13
C TRP A 34 -9.51 9.12 11.26
N GLN A 35 -9.64 10.34 10.74
CA GLN A 35 -10.91 11.04 10.62
C GLN A 35 -11.62 10.60 9.34
N HIS A 36 -12.83 10.05 9.47
CA HIS A 36 -13.68 9.73 8.32
C HIS A 36 -14.33 11.01 7.76
N SER A 37 -14.45 11.14 6.44
CA SER A 37 -14.97 12.35 5.77
C SER A 37 -16.45 12.64 6.05
N SER A 38 -17.25 11.63 6.40
CA SER A 38 -18.63 11.81 6.87
C SER A 38 -18.75 12.04 8.39
N GLY A 39 -17.63 12.21 9.09
CA GLY A 39 -17.56 12.28 10.55
C GLY A 39 -17.25 10.94 11.22
N GLY A 40 -16.75 11.02 12.45
CA GLY A 40 -16.30 9.87 13.25
C GLY A 40 -14.82 9.54 13.11
N GLU A 41 -14.28 8.84 14.11
CA GLU A 41 -12.89 8.42 14.18
C GLU A 41 -12.77 6.91 13.93
N ILE A 42 -11.79 6.53 13.13
CA ILE A 42 -11.43 5.15 12.82
C ILE A 42 -10.08 4.86 13.44
N ASP A 43 -9.99 3.77 14.19
CA ASP A 43 -8.71 3.27 14.72
C ASP A 43 -8.22 2.11 13.86
N VAL A 44 -7.02 2.25 13.29
CA VAL A 44 -6.35 1.20 12.53
C VAL A 44 -5.12 0.77 13.31
N SER A 45 -5.07 -0.50 13.70
CA SER A 45 -3.94 -1.10 14.40
C SER A 45 -3.50 -2.39 13.71
N VAL A 46 -2.26 -2.80 13.98
CA VAL A 46 -1.74 -4.11 13.60
C VAL A 46 -1.84 -5.00 14.84
N ASP A 47 -2.27 -6.24 14.66
CA ASP A 47 -2.30 -7.21 15.75
C ASP A 47 -0.89 -7.49 16.30
N SER A 48 -0.82 -8.13 17.46
CA SER A 48 0.47 -8.48 18.10
C SER A 48 1.33 -9.43 17.26
N SER A 49 0.73 -10.13 16.29
CA SER A 49 1.43 -11.06 15.41
C SER A 49 2.01 -10.39 14.16
N GLY A 50 1.61 -9.15 13.84
CA GLY A 50 1.97 -8.47 12.61
C GLY A 50 1.25 -8.99 11.36
N LYS A 51 0.33 -9.95 11.50
CA LYS A 51 -0.30 -10.64 10.37
C LYS A 51 -1.69 -10.12 10.05
N SER A 52 -2.33 -9.45 11.00
CA SER A 52 -3.71 -8.96 10.87
C SER A 52 -3.79 -7.46 11.12
N MET A 53 -4.62 -6.79 10.33
CA MET A 53 -5.10 -5.44 10.58
C MET A 53 -6.35 -5.50 11.45
N VAL A 54 -6.42 -4.67 12.47
CA VAL A 54 -7.57 -4.46 13.34
C VAL A 54 -8.09 -3.05 13.11
N ILE A 55 -9.29 -2.95 12.54
CA ILE A 55 -9.90 -1.69 12.12
C ILE A 55 -11.19 -1.49 12.93
N THR A 56 -11.25 -0.44 13.74
CA THR A 56 -12.43 -0.08 14.53
C THR A 56 -13.11 1.11 13.88
N HIS A 57 -14.28 0.89 13.29
CA HIS A 57 -15.08 1.90 12.60
C HIS A 57 -16.33 2.26 13.44
N PRO A 58 -16.76 3.53 13.48
CA PRO A 58 -17.86 3.97 14.35
C PRO A 58 -19.21 3.33 13.98
N THR A 59 -19.44 3.03 12.71
CA THR A 59 -20.73 2.45 12.23
C THR A 59 -20.72 0.93 12.05
N VAL A 60 -19.61 0.35 11.57
CA VAL A 60 -19.52 -1.10 11.29
C VAL A 60 -18.82 -1.90 12.40
N GLY A 61 -18.36 -1.20 13.45
CA GLY A 61 -17.70 -1.80 14.60
C GLY A 61 -16.27 -2.24 14.32
N LYS A 62 -15.77 -3.17 15.14
CA LYS A 62 -14.41 -3.71 15.07
C LYS A 62 -14.33 -4.86 14.08
N GLN A 63 -13.36 -4.79 13.18
CA GLN A 63 -13.09 -5.77 12.14
C GLN A 63 -11.63 -6.19 12.19
N THR A 64 -11.37 -7.49 12.02
CA THR A 64 -10.02 -8.04 11.95
C THR A 64 -9.86 -8.75 10.61
N MET A 65 -8.80 -8.45 9.87
CA MET A 65 -8.53 -9.05 8.57
C MET A 65 -7.03 -9.22 8.32
N ASP A 66 -6.66 -10.15 7.46
CA ASP A 66 -5.26 -10.37 7.10
C ASP A 66 -4.64 -9.11 6.47
N VAL A 67 -3.38 -8.82 6.80
CA VAL A 67 -2.61 -7.71 6.22
C VAL A 67 -2.58 -7.81 4.70
N SER A 68 -2.43 -9.00 4.14
CA SER A 68 -2.43 -9.22 2.68
C SER A 68 -3.78 -8.96 2.01
N LYS A 69 -4.88 -9.04 2.76
CA LYS A 69 -6.22 -8.67 2.27
C LYS A 69 -6.41 -7.17 2.31
N PHE A 70 -5.93 -6.50 3.36
CA PHE A 70 -6.01 -5.04 3.48
C PHE A 70 -5.03 -4.32 2.54
N LEU A 71 -3.86 -4.92 2.31
CA LEU A 71 -2.75 -4.41 1.49
C LEU A 71 -2.41 -5.43 0.40
N PRO A 72 -3.21 -5.54 -0.67
CA PRO A 72 -2.97 -6.50 -1.75
C PRO A 72 -1.75 -6.18 -2.64
N GLY A 73 -0.89 -5.24 -2.24
CA GLY A 73 0.35 -4.85 -2.95
C GLY A 73 0.26 -3.45 -3.57
N ASP A 74 -0.79 -3.19 -4.34
CA ASP A 74 -0.88 -1.98 -5.20
C ASP A 74 -1.71 -0.85 -4.56
N GLY A 75 -2.15 -1.03 -3.32
CA GLY A 75 -3.02 -0.09 -2.63
C GLY A 75 -3.66 -0.70 -1.40
N LEU A 76 -4.86 -0.23 -1.11
CA LEU A 76 -5.67 -0.66 0.04
C LEU A 76 -6.95 -1.33 -0.45
N ASP A 77 -7.40 -2.34 0.27
CA ASP A 77 -8.72 -2.94 0.08
C ASP A 77 -9.42 -3.09 1.43
N TYR A 78 -10.58 -2.46 1.56
CA TYR A 78 -11.40 -2.56 2.75
C TYR A 78 -12.86 -2.74 2.34
N PHE A 79 -13.42 -3.92 2.64
CA PHE A 79 -14.77 -4.29 2.24
C PHE A 79 -15.05 -4.14 0.72
N GLY A 80 -14.05 -4.40 -0.12
CA GLY A 80 -14.17 -4.27 -1.58
C GLY A 80 -14.00 -2.84 -2.09
N PHE A 81 -13.88 -1.85 -1.20
CA PHE A 81 -13.49 -0.50 -1.57
C PHE A 81 -11.98 -0.42 -1.75
N LYS A 82 -11.56 0.16 -2.87
CA LYS A 82 -10.14 0.31 -3.22
C LYS A 82 -9.66 1.68 -2.76
N GLY A 83 -8.58 1.69 -1.99
CA GLY A 83 -8.00 2.90 -1.42
C GLY A 83 -6.59 3.16 -1.93
N LYS A 84 -6.22 4.44 -1.99
CA LYS A 84 -4.85 4.89 -2.24
C LYS A 84 -4.36 5.73 -1.07
N LEU A 85 -3.18 5.38 -0.56
CA LEU A 85 -2.49 6.17 0.46
C LEU A 85 -1.69 7.30 -0.20
N ASP A 86 -1.89 8.52 0.28
CA ASP A 86 -1.22 9.75 -0.16
C ASP A 86 -0.80 10.53 1.09
N GLY A 87 0.38 10.18 1.63
CA GLY A 87 0.88 10.69 2.90
C GLY A 87 -0.04 10.37 4.08
N ASN A 88 -0.76 11.38 4.55
CA ASN A 88 -1.69 11.29 5.70
C ASN A 88 -3.16 11.15 5.25
N ILE A 89 -3.42 10.86 3.98
CA ILE A 89 -4.77 10.77 3.44
C ILE A 89 -4.93 9.42 2.75
N ILE A 90 -6.02 8.71 3.04
CA ILE A 90 -6.47 7.57 2.25
C ILE A 90 -7.70 8.00 1.46
N LYS A 91 -7.62 7.94 0.12
CA LYS A 91 -8.74 8.21 -0.77
C LYS A 91 -9.34 6.89 -1.24
N TRP A 92 -10.61 6.65 -0.93
CA TRP A 92 -11.33 5.45 -1.34
C TRP A 92 -12.11 5.70 -2.64
N ASN A 93 -12.28 4.66 -3.45
CA ASN A 93 -12.99 4.72 -4.74
C ASN A 93 -14.49 4.98 -4.64
N ASN A 94 -15.07 4.92 -3.43
CA ASN A 94 -16.45 5.34 -3.16
C ASN A 94 -16.59 6.82 -2.80
N GLY A 95 -15.51 7.61 -2.92
CA GLY A 95 -15.49 9.04 -2.60
C GLY A 95 -15.23 9.36 -1.12
N VAL A 96 -15.18 8.36 -0.25
CA VAL A 96 -14.80 8.55 1.16
C VAL A 96 -13.31 8.87 1.24
N THR A 97 -12.96 9.75 2.18
CA THR A 97 -11.57 10.05 2.52
C THR A 97 -11.34 9.82 4.00
N TRP A 98 -10.23 9.17 4.35
CA TRP A 98 -9.75 9.08 5.72
C TRP A 98 -8.52 9.97 5.88
N THR A 99 -8.53 10.85 6.87
CA THR A 99 -7.41 11.75 7.15
C THR A 99 -6.75 11.37 8.46
N LYS A 100 -5.45 11.06 8.43
CA LYS A 100 -4.70 10.65 9.61
C LYS A 100 -4.68 11.76 10.64
N LEU A 101 -5.07 11.43 11.87
CA LEU A 101 -4.95 12.31 13.01
C LEU A 101 -3.50 12.27 13.49
N ARG A 102 -2.93 13.45 13.77
CA ARG A 102 -1.55 13.59 14.24
C ARG A 102 -1.34 13.00 15.62
#